data_AF-A0A836S4S1-F1
#
_entry.id   AF-A0A836S4S1-F1
#
_cell.length_a   1.000
_cell.length_b   1.000
_cell.length_c   1.000
_cell.angle_alpha   90.00
_cell.angle_beta   90.00
_cell.angle_gamma   90.00
#
_symmetry.space_group_name_H-M   'P 1'
#
loop_
_entity.id
_entity.type
_entity.pdbx_description
1 polymer ?
#
loop_
_entity_poly.entity_id
_entity_poly.type
_entity_poly.pdbx_seq_one_letter_code
_entity_poly.pdbx_strand_id
1 'polypeptide(L)'
;MLISSTALQKQKTTYQKLSGVDISDLCVGFLPAFRDLRTDETHLSITAEGEVSPIHLIESLPIDWVAEWDAKGRAVTLSPTIIAGFFRGEQFFTLQEIENKIWDA
;
A
#
# COMPACT_ATOMS: atom_id res chain seq x y z
N MET A 1 20.20 17.07 -3.78
CA MET A 1 20.08 15.83 -4.58
C MET A 1 18.58 15.58 -4.76
N LEU A 2 18.10 15.78 -5.99
CA LEU A 2 16.68 15.83 -6.34
C LEU A 2 16.07 14.42 -6.31
N ILE A 3 14.90 14.31 -5.69
CA ILE A 3 14.15 13.05 -5.55
C ILE A 3 13.74 12.57 -6.95
N SER A 4 14.09 11.34 -7.28
CA SER A 4 13.87 10.75 -8.61
C SER A 4 12.37 10.65 -8.91
N SER A 5 11.90 11.54 -9.77
CA SER A 5 10.50 11.77 -10.13
C SER A 5 9.86 10.63 -10.92
N THR A 6 10.63 9.63 -11.37
CA THR A 6 10.15 8.62 -12.32
C THR A 6 9.34 7.50 -11.68
N ALA A 7 9.65 7.08 -10.45
CA ALA A 7 8.86 6.05 -9.75
C ALA A 7 7.47 6.58 -9.37
N LEU A 8 7.42 7.83 -8.87
CA LEU A 8 6.18 8.52 -8.53
C LEU A 8 5.32 8.82 -9.78
N GLN A 9 5.96 9.14 -10.91
CA GLN A 9 5.24 9.37 -12.17
C GLN A 9 4.62 8.07 -12.70
N LYS A 10 5.33 6.95 -12.63
CA LYS A 10 4.82 5.64 -13.08
C LYS A 10 3.60 5.21 -12.27
N GLN A 11 3.65 5.41 -10.95
CA GLN A 11 2.53 5.11 -10.05
C GLN A 11 1.34 6.05 -10.31
N LYS A 12 1.56 7.36 -10.50
CA LYS A 12 0.49 8.31 -10.88
C LYS A 12 -0.17 7.95 -12.21
N THR A 13 0.59 7.48 -13.21
CA THR A 13 0.04 7.07 -14.51
C THR A 13 -0.78 5.78 -14.42
N THR A 14 -0.42 4.86 -13.52
CA THR A 14 -1.24 3.67 -13.25
C THR A 14 -2.59 4.04 -12.64
N TYR A 15 -2.63 4.96 -11.66
CA TYR A 15 -3.90 5.45 -11.09
C TYR A 15 -4.71 6.29 -12.08
N GLN A 16 -4.07 7.03 -12.99
CA GLN A 16 -4.77 7.81 -14.01
C GLN A 16 -5.36 6.97 -15.14
N LYS A 17 -4.84 5.76 -15.41
CA LYS A 17 -5.42 4.86 -16.43
C LYS A 17 -6.67 4.11 -15.98
N LEU A 18 -7.03 4.23 -14.70
CA LEU A 18 -8.34 3.82 -14.16
C LEU A 18 -9.41 4.92 -14.28
N SER A 19 -9.13 6.02 -15.01
CA SER A 19 -10.02 7.16 -15.20
C SER A 19 -11.26 6.79 -16.03
N GLY A 20 -12.26 6.27 -15.33
CA GLY A 20 -13.60 5.98 -15.79
C GLY A 20 -14.47 5.53 -14.62
N VAL A 21 -13.83 4.99 -13.58
CA VAL A 21 -14.43 4.71 -12.27
C VAL A 21 -13.76 5.63 -11.26
N ASP A 22 -14.54 6.43 -10.54
CA ASP A 22 -14.02 7.22 -9.44
C ASP A 22 -13.54 6.26 -8.34
N ILE A 23 -12.23 6.03 -8.26
CA ILE A 23 -11.61 5.10 -7.31
C ILE A 23 -11.94 5.54 -5.87
N SER A 24 -12.29 6.83 -5.65
CA SER A 24 -12.72 7.31 -4.35
C SER A 24 -14.07 6.71 -3.91
N ASP A 25 -14.99 6.42 -4.84
CA ASP A 25 -16.24 5.69 -4.57
C ASP A 25 -15.99 4.20 -4.30
N LEU A 26 -14.93 3.63 -4.90
CA LEU A 26 -14.51 2.24 -4.71
C LEU A 26 -13.85 2.00 -3.33
N CYS A 27 -13.20 3.03 -2.78
CA CYS A 27 -12.43 2.98 -1.54
C CYS A 27 -13.26 3.05 -0.26
N VAL A 28 -14.60 3.12 -0.33
CA VAL A 28 -15.43 3.06 0.90
C VAL A 28 -15.22 1.71 1.60
N GLY A 29 -14.37 1.74 2.64
CA GLY A 29 -14.04 0.60 3.49
C GLY A 29 -12.79 -0.20 3.11
N PHE A 30 -12.04 0.16 2.07
CA PHE A 30 -10.73 -0.44 1.77
C PHE A 30 -9.61 0.47 2.28
N LEU A 31 -8.94 0.02 3.35
CA LEU A 31 -7.86 0.75 4.00
C LEU A 31 -6.51 0.25 3.47
N PRO A 32 -5.61 1.11 2.98
CA PRO A 32 -4.29 0.68 2.54
C PRO A 32 -3.54 -0.10 3.63
N ALA A 33 -2.98 -1.24 3.27
CA ALA A 33 -2.34 -2.16 4.20
C ALA A 33 -1.19 -2.95 3.55
N PHE A 34 -0.39 -3.57 4.39
CA PHE A 34 0.67 -4.50 4.03
C PHE A 34 0.51 -5.81 4.78
N ARG A 35 0.93 -6.90 4.16
CA ARG A 35 0.91 -8.24 4.76
C ARG A 35 2.25 -8.93 4.60
N ASP A 36 2.75 -9.57 5.66
CA ASP A 36 3.88 -10.49 5.56
C ASP A 36 3.37 -11.87 5.16
N LEU A 37 3.79 -12.36 4.00
CA LEU A 37 3.43 -13.68 3.49
C LEU A 37 3.97 -14.84 4.33
N ARG A 38 4.94 -14.59 5.22
CA ARG A 38 5.49 -15.62 6.12
C ARG A 38 4.61 -15.87 7.33
N THR A 39 4.05 -14.81 7.92
CA THR A 39 3.33 -14.86 9.20
C THR A 39 1.84 -14.62 9.05
N ASP A 40 1.40 -14.16 7.87
CA ASP A 40 0.05 -13.67 7.58
C ASP A 40 -0.37 -12.42 8.39
N GLU A 41 0.58 -11.84 9.11
CA GLU A 41 0.38 -10.60 9.87
C GLU A 41 0.11 -9.44 8.90
N THR A 42 -0.85 -8.60 9.25
CA THR A 42 -1.29 -7.46 8.42
C THR A 42 -1.18 -6.17 9.22
N HIS A 43 -0.59 -5.15 8.62
CA HIS A 43 -0.47 -3.79 9.18
C HIS A 43 -1.11 -2.77 8.27
N LEU A 44 -1.94 -1.90 8.84
CA LEU A 44 -2.49 -0.75 8.11
C LEU A 44 -1.38 0.26 7.83
N SER A 45 -1.51 0.97 6.71
CA SER A 45 -0.71 2.18 6.49
C SER A 45 -1.21 3.26 7.44
N ILE A 46 -0.37 3.64 8.41
CA ILE A 46 -0.67 4.73 9.34
C ILE A 46 0.30 5.89 9.15
N THR A 47 -0.19 7.11 9.37
CA THR A 47 0.64 8.32 9.40
C THR A 47 1.53 8.34 10.64
N ALA A 48 2.47 9.30 10.70
CA ALA A 48 3.31 9.49 11.88
C ALA A 48 2.50 9.84 13.14
N GLU A 49 1.32 10.41 12.95
CA GLU A 49 0.36 10.76 13.99
C GLU A 49 -0.53 9.57 14.42
N GLY A 50 -0.39 8.41 13.77
CA GLY A 50 -1.14 7.19 14.08
C GLY A 50 -2.51 7.08 13.41
N GLU A 51 -2.84 7.99 12.49
CA GLU A 51 -4.09 7.95 11.73
C GLU A 51 -3.98 7.00 10.54
N VAL A 52 -5.08 6.36 10.13
CA VAL A 52 -5.06 5.52 8.92
C VAL A 52 -4.86 6.41 7.70
N SER A 53 -3.83 6.10 6.92
CA SER A 53 -3.49 6.85 5.72
C SER A 53 -4.37 6.42 4.54
N PRO A 54 -4.82 7.37 3.68
CA PRO A 54 -5.53 7.05 2.45
C PRO A 54 -4.61 6.47 1.35
N ILE A 55 -3.29 6.43 1.59
CA ILE A 55 -2.28 5.88 0.69
C ILE A 55 -1.34 4.92 1.42
N HIS A 56 -0.67 4.05 0.67
CA HIS A 56 0.36 3.17 1.21
C HIS A 56 1.56 3.95 1.74
N LEU A 57 1.80 3.86 3.05
CA LEU A 57 2.95 4.42 3.75
C LEU A 57 3.73 3.27 4.39
N ILE A 58 5.06 3.26 4.22
CA ILE A 58 5.93 2.20 4.74
C ILE A 58 6.64 2.61 6.03
N GLU A 59 6.59 3.89 6.38
CA GLU A 59 7.29 4.50 7.51
C GLU A 59 6.82 3.98 8.87
N SER A 60 5.59 3.48 8.93
CA SER A 60 4.96 2.97 10.14
C SER A 60 4.99 1.45 10.27
N LEU A 61 5.63 0.76 9.31
CA LEU A 61 5.73 -0.69 9.34
C LEU A 61 6.75 -1.17 10.39
N PRO A 62 6.58 -2.41 10.90
CA PRO A 62 7.55 -3.01 11.80
C PRO A 62 8.98 -2.96 11.24
N ILE A 63 9.96 -2.68 12.11
CA ILE A 63 11.37 -2.55 11.71
C ILE A 63 11.88 -3.81 10.99
N ASP A 64 11.41 -4.99 11.42
CA ASP A 64 11.79 -6.30 10.87
C ASP A 64 11.21 -6.57 9.47
N TRP A 65 10.25 -5.76 9.03
CA TRP A 65 9.67 -5.84 7.68
C TRP A 65 10.47 -5.04 6.66
N VAL A 66 11.38 -4.17 7.10
CA VAL A 66 12.18 -3.30 6.24
C VAL A 66 13.51 -3.97 5.92
N ALA A 67 13.79 -4.17 4.64
CA ALA A 67 15.04 -4.75 4.16
C ALA A 67 16.18 -3.73 4.13
N GLU A 68 15.88 -2.46 3.82
CA GLU A 68 16.90 -1.42 3.66
C GLU A 68 16.44 -0.08 4.25
N TRP A 69 17.38 0.61 4.90
CA TRP A 69 17.19 1.92 5.52
C TRP A 69 18.16 2.92 4.91
N ASP A 70 17.73 4.18 4.76
CA ASP A 70 18.63 5.26 4.34
C ASP A 70 19.49 5.77 5.51
N ALA A 71 20.46 6.63 5.20
CA ALA A 71 21.36 7.23 6.20
C ALA A 71 20.65 8.11 7.25
N LYS A 72 19.36 8.41 7.08
CA LYS A 72 18.52 9.16 8.02
C LYS A 72 17.57 8.26 8.79
N GLY A 73 17.66 6.94 8.64
CA GLY A 73 16.80 5.98 9.32
C GLY A 73 15.39 5.88 8.74
N ARG A 74 15.20 6.23 7.46
CA ARG A 74 13.92 6.05 6.78
C ARG A 74 13.91 4.73 6.01
N ALA A 75 12.80 4.02 6.05
CA ALA A 75 12.61 2.80 5.27
C ALA A 75 12.70 3.11 3.77
N VAL A 76 13.48 2.32 3.03
CA VAL A 76 13.68 2.47 1.58
C VAL A 76 13.07 1.29 0.84
N THR A 77 13.29 0.09 1.36
CA THR A 77 12.91 -1.16 0.71
C THR A 77 12.32 -2.10 1.76
N LEU A 78 11.19 -2.74 1.43
CA LEU A 78 10.59 -3.77 2.28
C LEU A 78 11.19 -5.16 1.97
N SER A 79 11.09 -6.07 2.93
CA SER A 79 11.35 -7.48 2.70
C SER A 79 10.51 -7.98 1.50
N PRO A 80 11.06 -8.85 0.65
CA PRO A 80 10.35 -9.37 -0.52
C PRO A 80 9.12 -10.21 -0.16
N THR A 81 8.96 -10.58 1.11
CA THR A 81 7.78 -11.29 1.62
C THR A 81 6.63 -10.35 1.96
N ILE A 82 6.84 -9.03 1.98
CA ILE A 82 5.81 -8.05 2.28
C ILE A 82 5.11 -7.66 0.98
N ILE A 83 3.78 -7.79 0.98
CA ILE A 83 2.94 -7.38 -0.15
C ILE A 83 2.04 -6.22 0.24
N ALA A 84 1.80 -5.31 -0.71
CA ALA A 84 0.86 -4.22 -0.57
C ALA A 84 -0.55 -4.66 -0.99
N GLY A 85 -1.55 -4.17 -0.28
CA GLY A 85 -2.96 -4.43 -0.58
C GLY A 85 -3.86 -3.56 0.28
N PHE A 86 -5.05 -4.05 0.59
CA PHE A 86 -6.08 -3.31 1.29
C PHE A 86 -6.75 -4.19 2.33
N PHE A 87 -7.03 -3.62 3.48
CA PHE A 87 -7.81 -4.25 4.53
C PHE A 87 -9.26 -3.77 4.46
N ARG A 88 -10.21 -4.70 4.51
CA ARG A 88 -11.65 -4.40 4.55
C ARG A 88 -12.34 -5.40 5.47
N GLY A 89 -13.05 -4.88 6.47
CA GLY A 89 -13.64 -5.71 7.52
C GLY A 89 -12.54 -6.41 8.32
N GLU A 90 -12.40 -7.72 8.13
CA GLU A 90 -11.40 -8.56 8.80
C GLU A 90 -10.44 -9.23 7.79
N GLN A 91 -10.51 -8.82 6.52
CA GLN A 91 -9.80 -9.49 5.43
C GLN A 91 -8.86 -8.54 4.70
N PHE A 92 -7.73 -9.09 4.29
CA PHE A 92 -6.80 -8.43 3.37
C PHE A 92 -7.13 -8.84 1.94
N PHE A 93 -7.01 -7.89 1.02
CA PHE A 93 -7.19 -8.08 -0.40
C PHE A 93 -6.02 -7.44 -1.14
N THR A 94 -5.45 -8.18 -2.07
CA THR A 94 -4.59 -7.60 -3.10
C THR A 94 -5.42 -6.76 -4.08
N LEU A 95 -4.77 -5.85 -4.80
CA LEU A 95 -5.44 -5.09 -5.85
C LEU A 95 -6.04 -6.01 -6.92
N GLN A 96 -5.34 -7.10 -7.28
CA GLN A 96 -5.81 -8.08 -8.25
C GLN A 96 -7.09 -8.79 -7.79
N GLU A 97 -7.21 -9.15 -6.51
CA GLU A 97 -8.43 -9.76 -5.97
C GLU A 97 -9.61 -8.80 -5.97
N ILE A 98 -9.37 -7.51 -5.70
CA ILE A 98 -10.40 -6.47 -5.77
C ILE A 98 -10.87 -6.32 -7.22
N GLU A 99 -9.95 -6.23 -8.18
CA GLU A 99 -10.28 -6.14 -9.60
C GLU A 99 -11.13 -7.32 -10.05
N ASN A 100 -10.72 -8.56 -9.75
CA ASN A 100 -11.48 -9.76 -10.12
C ASN A 100 -12.90 -9.75 -9.53
N LYS A 101 -13.07 -9.33 -8.26
CA LYS A 101 -14.38 -9.28 -7.61
C LYS A 101 -15.33 -8.24 -8.21
N ILE A 102 -14.81 -7.18 -8.81
CA ILE A 102 -15.64 -6.13 -9.42
C ILE A 102 -16.18 -6.58 -10.78
N TRP A 103 -15.40 -7.34 -11.54
CA TRP A 103 -15.81 -7.81 -12.87
C TRP A 103 -16.74 -9.03 -12.84
N ASP A 104 -16.85 -9.71 -11.69
CA ASP A 104 -17.76 -10.84 -11.47
C ASP A 104 -19.13 -10.43 -10.86
N ALA A 105 -19.37 -9.13 -10.59
CA ALA A 105 -20.58 -8.58 -9.97
C ALA A 105 -21.51 -7.88 -10.96
#